data_AF-A0A453BY94-F1
#
_entry.id   AF-A0A453BY94-F1
#
_cell.length_a   1.000
_cell.length_b   1.000
_cell.length_c   1.000
_cell.angle_alpha   90.00
_cell.angle_beta   90.00
_cell.angle_gamma   90.00
#
_symmetry.space_group_name_H-M   'P 1'
#
loop_
_entity.id
_entity.type
_entity.pdbx_description
1 polymer ?
#
loop_
_entity_poly.entity_id
_entity_poly.type
_entity_poly.pdbx_seq_one_letter_code
_entity_poly.pdbx_strand_id
1 'polypeptide(L)'
;PPPTPAVPVSAAEPARIIMSRSVEMEEAEEVLSRAMVATITGTRPQVTADEVAQLLCSTFGFEDGDFTTHLHKPEDFLIIFGSRASKDRM
;
A
#
# COMPACT_ATOMS: atom_id res chain seq x y z
N PRO A 1 22.79 -43.87 -32.80
CA PRO A 1 23.21 -42.98 -31.69
C PRO A 1 22.06 -42.80 -30.68
N PRO A 2 22.29 -42.94 -29.36
CA PRO A 2 21.26 -42.64 -28.37
C PRO A 2 21.09 -41.10 -28.25
N PRO A 3 19.89 -40.60 -27.91
CA PRO A 3 19.67 -39.18 -27.67
C PRO A 3 20.31 -38.76 -26.34
N THR A 4 20.96 -37.60 -26.34
CA THR A 4 21.57 -36.96 -25.16
C THR A 4 20.50 -36.60 -24.12
N PRO A 5 20.70 -36.86 -22.82
CA PRO A 5 19.76 -36.44 -21.77
C PRO A 5 19.64 -34.91 -21.71
N ALA A 6 18.42 -34.39 -21.76
CA ALA A 6 18.14 -32.98 -21.52
C ALA A 6 18.45 -32.65 -20.05
N VAL A 7 19.37 -31.71 -19.83
CA VAL A 7 19.64 -31.14 -18.51
C VAL A 7 18.37 -30.49 -17.96
N PRO A 8 17.94 -30.78 -16.72
CA PRO A 8 16.85 -30.05 -16.10
C PRO A 8 17.30 -28.61 -15.89
N VAL A 9 16.57 -27.66 -16.47
CA VAL A 9 16.74 -26.23 -16.21
C VAL A 9 16.39 -26.00 -14.74
N SER A 10 17.42 -25.82 -13.91
CA SER A 10 17.27 -25.45 -12.50
C SER A 10 16.52 -24.12 -12.45
N ALA A 11 15.29 -24.13 -11.94
CA ALA A 11 14.52 -22.90 -11.71
C ALA A 11 15.35 -22.01 -10.79
N ALA A 12 15.77 -20.84 -11.28
CA ALA A 12 16.57 -19.90 -10.52
C ALA A 12 15.79 -19.50 -9.26
N GLU A 13 16.34 -19.81 -8.08
CA GLU A 13 15.76 -19.39 -6.81
C GLU A 13 15.70 -17.86 -6.77
N PRO A 14 14.57 -17.25 -6.38
CA PRO A 14 14.47 -15.81 -6.29
C PRO A 14 15.52 -15.28 -5.31
N ALA A 15 16.27 -14.26 -5.73
CA ALA A 15 17.29 -13.64 -4.90
C ALA A 15 16.70 -13.15 -3.57
N ARG A 16 17.28 -13.59 -2.44
CA ARG A 16 16.88 -13.17 -1.10
C ARG A 16 17.79 -12.04 -0.64
N ILE A 17 17.22 -10.88 -0.35
CA ILE A 17 17.93 -9.70 0.14
C ILE A 17 17.50 -9.47 1.59
N ILE A 18 18.48 -9.42 2.51
CA ILE A 18 18.23 -9.06 3.91
C ILE A 18 18.70 -7.61 4.09
N MET A 19 17.75 -6.72 4.35
CA MET A 19 18.03 -5.31 4.65
C MET A 19 18.07 -5.11 6.17
N SER A 20 19.07 -4.39 6.65
CA SER A 20 19.13 -3.99 8.06
C SER A 20 18.07 -2.93 8.36
N ARG A 21 17.45 -3.00 9.54
CA ARG A 21 16.48 -1.99 9.99
C ARG A 21 17.20 -0.68 10.31
N SER A 22 16.84 0.37 9.59
CA SER A 22 17.35 1.73 9.79
C SER A 22 16.38 2.57 10.61
N VAL A 23 16.87 3.65 11.23
CA VAL A 23 16.04 4.61 11.98
C VAL A 23 14.96 5.22 11.07
N GLU A 24 15.32 5.62 9.85
CA GLU A 24 14.37 6.15 8.86
C GLU A 24 13.24 5.14 8.54
N MET A 25 13.56 3.83 8.56
CA MET A 25 12.56 2.78 8.32
C MET A 25 11.63 2.62 9.52
N GLU A 26 12.15 2.72 10.74
CA GLU A 26 11.33 2.71 11.96
C GLU A 26 10.38 3.91 12.02
N GLU A 27 10.86 5.12 11.69
CA GLU A 27 10.01 6.31 11.63
C GLU A 27 8.91 6.18 10.57
N ALA A 28 9.25 5.63 9.41
CA ALA A 28 8.27 5.33 8.36
C ALA A 28 7.27 4.26 8.80
N GLU A 29 7.70 3.21 9.50
CA GLU A 29 6.84 2.17 10.07
C GLU A 29 5.87 2.75 11.12
N GLU A 30 6.32 3.67 11.97
CA GLU A 30 5.47 4.37 12.93
C GLU A 30 4.40 5.23 12.26
N VAL A 31 4.74 5.89 11.14
CA VAL A 31 3.75 6.60 10.31
C VAL A 31 2.77 5.60 9.69
N LEU A 32 3.28 4.50 9.12
CA LEU A 32 2.46 3.45 8.50
C LEU A 32 1.59 2.68 9.51
N SER A 33 1.92 2.69 10.81
CA SER A 33 1.07 2.13 11.86
C SER A 33 -0.32 2.79 11.94
N ARG A 34 -0.43 4.01 11.39
CA ARG A 34 -1.67 4.79 11.30
C ARG A 34 -2.30 4.70 9.91
N ALA A 35 -1.68 3.97 8.98
CA ALA A 35 -2.22 3.82 7.64
C ALA A 35 -3.40 2.85 7.59
N MET A 36 -4.30 3.09 6.65
CA MET A 36 -5.43 2.23 6.34
C MET A 36 -5.46 1.97 4.84
N VAL A 37 -5.82 0.74 4.48
CA VAL A 37 -5.96 0.34 3.08
C VAL A 37 -7.43 0.41 2.72
N ALA A 38 -7.75 1.08 1.61
CA ALA A 38 -9.10 1.19 1.09
C ALA A 38 -9.18 0.54 -0.29
N THR A 39 -10.15 -0.35 -0.45
CA THR A 39 -10.39 -1.09 -1.69
C THR A 39 -11.73 -0.75 -2.29
N ILE A 40 -11.73 -0.50 -3.60
CA ILE A 40 -12.95 -0.22 -4.34
C ILE A 40 -13.54 -1.55 -4.80
N THR A 41 -14.56 -2.01 -4.09
CA THR A 41 -15.28 -3.23 -4.46
C THR A 41 -16.38 -2.92 -5.49
N GLY A 42 -16.47 -3.72 -6.55
CA GLY A 42 -17.49 -3.61 -7.62
C GLY A 42 -16.94 -3.21 -8.99
N THR A 43 -17.83 -2.80 -9.92
CA THR A 43 -17.48 -2.41 -11.30
C THR A 43 -17.35 -0.89 -11.47
N ARG A 44 -16.79 -0.19 -10.47
CA ARG A 44 -16.69 1.27 -10.55
C ARG A 44 -15.60 1.68 -11.56
N PRO A 45 -15.77 2.82 -12.25
CA PRO A 45 -14.75 3.39 -13.12
C PRO A 45 -13.48 3.71 -12.33
N GLN A 46 -12.40 4.05 -13.03
CA GLN A 46 -11.12 4.43 -12.39
C GLN A 46 -11.34 5.59 -11.42
N VAL A 47 -11.41 5.27 -10.13
CA VAL A 47 -11.43 6.26 -9.05
C VAL A 47 -10.01 6.79 -8.88
N THR A 48 -9.88 8.08 -8.62
CA THR A 48 -8.61 8.75 -8.33
C THR A 48 -8.42 8.96 -6.83
N ALA A 49 -7.17 9.14 -6.39
CA ALA A 49 -6.86 9.40 -4.98
C ALA A 49 -7.53 10.70 -4.49
N ASP A 50 -7.70 11.68 -5.36
CA ASP A 50 -8.35 12.95 -5.08
C ASP A 50 -9.86 12.77 -4.80
N GLU A 51 -10.55 11.95 -5.58
CA GLU A 51 -11.96 11.62 -5.33
C GLU A 51 -12.15 10.89 -4.00
N VAL A 52 -11.22 9.99 -3.64
CA VAL A 52 -11.23 9.33 -2.33
C VAL A 52 -10.99 10.34 -1.21
N ALA A 53 -10.04 11.26 -1.37
CA ALA A 53 -9.79 12.31 -0.39
C ALA A 53 -11.00 13.22 -0.20
N GLN A 54 -11.61 13.70 -1.27
CA GLN A 54 -12.84 14.50 -1.21
C GLN A 54 -13.99 13.77 -0.51
N LEU A 55 -14.14 12.46 -0.76
CA LEU A 55 -15.15 11.64 -0.09
C LEU A 55 -14.89 11.54 1.41
N LEU A 56 -13.64 11.34 1.82
CA LEU A 56 -13.25 11.26 3.23
C LEU A 56 -13.48 12.60 3.94
N CYS A 57 -13.10 13.71 3.33
CA CYS A 57 -13.37 15.06 3.87
C CYS A 57 -14.87 15.31 4.02
N SER A 58 -15.67 14.95 3.01
CA SER A 58 -17.12 15.16 3.02
C SER A 58 -17.86 14.27 4.03
N THR A 59 -17.40 13.03 4.21
CA THR A 59 -18.10 12.03 5.05
C THR A 59 -17.73 12.17 6.52
N PHE A 60 -16.45 12.43 6.82
CA PHE A 60 -15.92 12.43 8.18
C PHE A 60 -15.52 13.83 8.69
N GLY A 61 -15.59 14.86 7.83
CA GLY A 61 -15.24 16.23 8.19
C GLY A 61 -13.74 16.44 8.41
N PHE A 62 -12.90 15.70 7.67
CA PHE A 62 -11.45 15.89 7.68
C PHE A 62 -11.05 17.17 6.93
N GLU A 63 -9.97 17.80 7.40
CA GLU A 63 -9.36 18.97 6.77
C GLU A 63 -8.10 18.58 5.97
N ASP A 64 -7.63 19.50 5.11
CA ASP A 64 -6.37 19.32 4.40
C ASP A 64 -5.21 19.15 5.41
N GLY A 65 -4.48 18.05 5.29
CA GLY A 65 -3.39 17.69 6.22
C GLY A 65 -3.76 16.69 7.33
N ASP A 66 -5.04 16.35 7.53
CA ASP A 66 -5.44 15.29 8.46
C ASP A 66 -4.98 13.90 8.01
N PHE A 67 -4.91 13.70 6.69
CA PHE A 67 -4.50 12.46 6.06
C PHE A 67 -3.90 12.71 4.67
N THR A 68 -3.22 11.70 4.13
CA THR A 68 -2.79 11.67 2.73
C THR A 68 -3.31 10.40 2.06
N THR A 69 -3.75 10.50 0.81
CA THR A 69 -4.24 9.36 0.03
C THR A 69 -3.29 9.10 -1.13
N HIS A 70 -2.84 7.85 -1.21
CA HIS A 70 -1.91 7.37 -2.23
C HIS A 70 -2.56 6.22 -2.99
N LEU A 71 -2.28 6.11 -4.29
CA LEU A 71 -2.70 4.95 -5.07
C LEU A 71 -1.82 3.76 -4.65
N HIS A 72 -2.45 2.64 -4.28
CA HIS A 72 -1.76 1.45 -3.81
C HIS A 72 -2.21 0.23 -4.61
N LYS A 73 -1.29 -0.68 -4.91
CA LYS A 73 -1.60 -1.95 -5.57
C LYS A 73 -1.12 -3.09 -4.68
N PRO A 74 -1.89 -4.18 -4.53
CA PRO A 74 -3.10 -4.53 -5.29
C PRO A 74 -4.43 -3.88 -4.84
N GLU A 75 -4.52 -3.36 -3.62
CA GLU A 75 -5.79 -3.00 -2.96
C GLU A 75 -6.45 -1.66 -3.36
N ASP A 76 -5.89 -0.89 -4.29
CA ASP A 76 -6.34 0.41 -4.83
C ASP A 76 -5.85 1.67 -4.13
N PHE A 77 -6.02 1.83 -2.81
CA PHE A 77 -5.60 3.05 -2.11
C PHE A 77 -5.01 2.81 -0.72
N LEU A 78 -4.02 3.62 -0.38
CA LEU A 78 -3.42 3.72 0.95
C LEU A 78 -3.72 5.11 1.52
N ILE A 79 -4.35 5.15 2.69
CA ILE A 79 -4.69 6.37 3.41
C ILE A 79 -3.82 6.43 4.65
N ILE A 80 -3.01 7.48 4.79
CA ILE A 80 -2.11 7.66 5.94
C ILE A 80 -2.61 8.83 6.77
N PHE A 81 -3.05 8.56 8.00
CA PHE A 81 -3.54 9.60 8.91
C PHE A 81 -2.39 10.28 9.65
N GLY A 82 -2.41 11.62 9.69
CA GLY A 82 -1.43 12.43 10.43
C GLY A 82 -1.54 12.24 11.96
N SER A 83 -2.73 11.88 12.45
CA SER A 83 -2.98 11.66 13.88
C SER A 83 -3.82 10.41 14.15
N ARG A 84 -3.68 9.85 15.36
CA ARG A 84 -4.52 8.73 15.81
C ARG A 84 -5.97 9.15 15.97
N ALA A 85 -6.22 10.40 16.36
CA ALA A 85 -7.56 10.95 16.48
C ALA A 85 -8.27 11.00 15.11
N SER A 86 -7.55 11.35 14.03
CA SER A 86 -8.11 11.35 12.68
C SER A 86 -8.46 9.93 12.24
N LYS A 87 -7.60 8.95 12.52
CA LYS A 87 -7.89 7.53 12.25
C LYS A 87 -9.08 7.01 13.05
N ASP A 88 -9.19 7.33 14.35
CA ASP A 88 -10.23 6.81 15.24
C ASP A 88 -11.64 7.41 14.94
N ARG A 89 -11.73 8.44 14.09
CA ARG A 89 -13.02 9.01 13.62
C ARG A 89 -13.65 8.26 12.45
N MET A 90 -12.91 7.34 11.84
CA MET A 90 -13.35 6.50 10.71
C MET A 90 -13.73 5.10 11.19
#